data_AF-A0A2M8GFD5-F1
#
_entry.id   AF-A0A2M8GFD5-F1
#
_cell.length_a   1.000
_cell.length_b   1.000
_cell.length_c   1.000
_cell.angle_alpha   90.00
_cell.angle_beta   90.00
_cell.angle_gamma   90.00
#
_symmetry.space_group_name_H-M   'P 1'
#
loop_
_entity.id
_entity.type
_entity.pdbx_description
1 polymer ?
#
loop_
_entity_poly.entity_id
_entity_poly.type
_entity_poly.pdbx_seq_one_letter_code
_entity_poly.pdbx_strand_id
1 'polypeptide(L)'
;KSMRNMMAGIAARYLMPCVCPSFAPNEDRLFRLLQMVEEFRIDGIIYYVLKGCIIYDFELIRVEKIMKEKNIPVLRIETDYSPEDIEQLRTRVEAFVEMLGTKKSNMNYEL
;
A
#
# COMPACT_ATOMS: atom_id res chain seq x y z
N LYS A 1 -38.90 6.69 -4.47
CA LYS A 1 -37.48 6.83 -4.91
C LYS A 1 -37.47 7.05 -6.41
N SER A 2 -36.87 8.12 -6.93
CA SER A 2 -36.79 8.40 -8.38
C SER A 2 -35.62 7.64 -9.02
N MET A 3 -35.73 7.26 -10.30
CA MET A 3 -34.66 6.64 -11.09
C MET A 3 -33.35 7.45 -11.03
N ARG A 4 -33.45 8.78 -11.06
CA ARG A 4 -32.29 9.68 -10.93
C ARG A 4 -31.54 9.46 -9.61
N ASN A 5 -32.27 9.27 -8.51
CA ASN A 5 -31.66 9.06 -7.19
C ASN A 5 -31.00 7.67 -7.12
N MET A 6 -31.54 6.68 -7.81
CA MET A 6 -30.93 5.35 -7.88
C MET A 6 -29.62 5.39 -8.69
N MET A 7 -29.62 6.08 -9.83
CA MET A 7 -28.41 6.27 -10.64
C MET A 7 -27.33 7.07 -9.90
N ALA A 8 -27.72 8.16 -9.20
CA ALA A 8 -26.80 8.93 -8.38
C ALA A 8 -26.22 8.09 -7.22
N GLY A 9 -27.02 7.21 -6.61
CA GLY A 9 -26.56 6.29 -5.57
C GLY A 9 -25.51 5.30 -6.06
N ILE A 10 -25.69 4.75 -7.27
CA ILE A 10 -24.68 3.88 -7.91
C ILE A 10 -23.39 4.69 -8.14
N ALA A 11 -23.48 5.86 -8.79
CA ALA A 11 -22.32 6.70 -9.06
C ALA A 11 -21.56 7.07 -7.78
N ALA A 12 -22.28 7.48 -6.73
CA ALA A 12 -21.70 7.79 -5.43
C ALA A 12 -20.95 6.60 -4.82
N ARG A 13 -21.51 5.38 -4.91
CA ARG A 13 -20.88 4.18 -4.37
C ARG A 13 -19.55 3.82 -5.06
N TYR A 14 -19.41 4.11 -6.35
CA TYR A 14 -18.18 3.83 -7.12
C TYR A 14 -17.14 4.95 -6.98
N LEU A 15 -17.58 6.21 -6.98
CA LEU A 15 -16.66 7.35 -7.06
C LEU A 15 -16.25 7.89 -5.68
N MET A 16 -17.17 7.97 -4.73
CA MET A 16 -16.87 8.62 -3.45
C MET A 16 -15.86 7.87 -2.57
N PRO A 17 -15.90 6.53 -2.41
CA PRO A 17 -14.93 5.82 -1.58
C PRO A 17 -13.65 5.43 -2.35
N CYS A 18 -13.51 5.83 -3.61
CA CYS A 18 -12.39 5.43 -4.43
C CYS A 18 -11.13 6.21 -4.05
N VAL A 19 -10.11 5.49 -3.58
CA VAL A 19 -8.81 6.07 -3.21
C VAL A 19 -7.72 5.78 -4.26
N CYS A 20 -8.11 5.57 -5.53
CA CYS A 20 -7.15 5.25 -6.57
C CYS A 20 -6.23 6.46 -6.86
N PRO A 21 -4.90 6.27 -6.99
CA PRO A 21 -3.96 7.35 -7.32
C PRO A 21 -4.22 8.02 -8.68
N SER A 22 -5.08 7.46 -9.53
CA SER A 22 -5.54 8.10 -10.77
C SER A 22 -6.38 9.35 -10.55
N PHE A 23 -6.99 9.52 -9.38
CA PHE A 23 -7.81 10.68 -9.06
C PHE A 23 -6.97 11.75 -8.38
N ALA A 24 -7.35 13.02 -8.56
CA ALA A 24 -6.78 14.14 -7.82
C ALA A 24 -7.92 14.99 -7.25
N PRO A 25 -7.79 15.51 -6.02
CA PRO A 25 -6.65 15.33 -5.11
C PRO A 25 -6.69 13.93 -4.44
N ASN A 26 -5.55 13.38 -4.03
CA ASN A 26 -5.41 11.95 -3.63
C ASN A 26 -4.92 11.74 -2.18
N GLU A 27 -5.16 12.69 -1.29
CA GLU A 27 -4.78 12.57 0.12
C GLU A 27 -5.53 11.43 0.82
N ASP A 28 -6.78 11.17 0.43
CA ASP A 28 -7.62 10.10 0.99
C ASP A 28 -6.94 8.72 0.90
N ARG A 29 -6.10 8.52 -0.12
CA ARG A 29 -5.29 7.31 -0.29
C ARG A 29 -4.27 7.14 0.83
N LEU A 30 -3.56 8.22 1.19
CA LEU A 30 -2.59 8.21 2.28
C LEU A 30 -3.28 8.04 3.63
N PHE A 31 -4.39 8.74 3.86
CA PHE A 31 -5.19 8.57 5.07
C PHE A 31 -5.70 7.14 5.21
N ARG A 32 -6.18 6.53 4.13
CA ARG A 32 -6.65 5.15 4.14
C ARG A 32 -5.53 4.16 4.48
N LEU A 33 -4.33 4.35 3.92
CA LEU A 33 -3.17 3.50 4.21
C LEU A 33 -2.76 3.61 5.69
N LEU A 34 -2.72 4.82 6.24
CA LEU A 34 -2.44 5.05 7.66
C LEU A 34 -3.49 4.40 8.58
N GLN A 35 -4.76 4.56 8.23
CA GLN A 35 -5.85 3.93 8.97
C GLN A 35 -5.70 2.40 8.97
N MET A 36 -5.44 1.79 7.81
CA MET A 36 -5.26 0.34 7.70
C MET A 36 -4.05 -0.16 8.51
N VAL A 37 -2.95 0.59 8.48
CA VAL A 37 -1.76 0.30 9.28
C VAL A 37 -2.09 0.20 10.76
N GLU A 38 -2.86 1.15 11.28
CA GLU A 38 -3.21 1.22 12.70
C GLU A 38 -4.26 0.15 13.06
N GLU A 39 -5.29 -0.02 12.24
CA GLU A 39 -6.36 -1.01 12.43
C GLU A 39 -5.84 -2.45 12.44
N PHE A 40 -4.97 -2.78 11.48
CA PHE A 40 -4.45 -4.15 11.31
C PHE A 40 -3.13 -4.38 12.04
N ARG A 41 -2.58 -3.38 12.75
CA ARG A 41 -1.29 -3.45 13.45
C ARG A 41 -0.18 -3.96 12.54
N ILE A 42 -0.04 -3.31 11.39
CA ILE A 42 0.87 -3.74 10.32
C ILE A 42 2.32 -3.48 10.71
N ASP A 43 3.17 -4.50 10.57
CA ASP A 43 4.61 -4.41 10.86
C ASP A 43 5.46 -3.97 9.66
N GLY A 44 4.93 -4.14 8.44
CA GLY A 44 5.60 -3.79 7.19
C GLY A 44 4.64 -3.87 6.01
N ILE A 45 4.92 -3.10 4.96
CA ILE A 45 4.06 -2.98 3.78
C ILE A 45 4.80 -3.52 2.57
N ILE A 46 4.14 -4.39 1.80
CA ILE A 46 4.57 -4.72 0.43
C ILE A 46 3.80 -3.82 -0.53
N TYR A 47 4.51 -2.92 -1.20
CA TYR A 47 3.94 -2.02 -2.19
C TYR A 47 4.16 -2.58 -3.59
N TYR A 48 3.09 -3.14 -4.16
CA TYR A 48 3.10 -3.81 -5.45
C TYR A 48 2.81 -2.83 -6.59
N VAL A 49 3.68 -2.83 -7.60
CA VAL A 49 3.56 -2.01 -8.81
C VAL A 49 3.63 -2.92 -10.03
N LEU A 50 2.64 -2.80 -10.92
CA LEU A 50 2.73 -3.44 -12.24
C LEU A 50 3.72 -2.67 -13.11
N LYS A 51 4.60 -3.36 -13.83
CA LYS A 51 5.50 -2.74 -14.82
C LYS A 51 4.71 -1.82 -15.75
N GLY A 52 5.14 -0.56 -15.86
CA GLY A 52 4.47 0.47 -16.66
C GLY A 52 3.32 1.22 -15.96
N CYS A 53 2.99 0.88 -14.71
CA CYS A 53 1.97 1.59 -13.94
C CYS A 53 2.52 2.85 -13.25
N ILE A 54 2.69 3.91 -14.04
CA ILE A 54 3.37 5.16 -13.64
C ILE A 54 2.72 5.80 -12.41
N ILE A 55 1.38 5.84 -12.34
CA ILE A 55 0.66 6.52 -11.25
C ILE A 55 0.95 5.93 -9.86
N TYR A 56 1.07 4.60 -9.75
CA TYR A 56 1.38 3.94 -8.48
C TYR A 56 2.85 4.09 -8.13
N ASP A 57 3.72 4.11 -9.13
CA ASP A 57 5.16 4.30 -8.93
C ASP A 57 5.48 5.72 -8.44
N PHE A 58 4.82 6.75 -8.99
CA PHE A 58 4.94 8.13 -8.51
C PHE A 58 4.34 8.32 -7.11
N GLU A 59 3.23 7.64 -6.78
CA GLU A 59 2.63 7.69 -5.44
C GLU A 59 3.58 7.15 -4.36
N LEU A 60 4.37 6.13 -4.69
CA LEU A 60 5.21 5.42 -3.73
C LEU A 60 6.11 6.34 -2.91
N ILE A 61 6.68 7.38 -3.51
CA ILE A 61 7.57 8.34 -2.83
C ILE A 61 6.85 8.98 -1.63
N ARG A 62 5.56 9.32 -1.79
CA ARG A 62 4.76 9.91 -0.71
C ARG A 62 4.43 8.87 0.36
N VAL A 63 4.12 7.64 -0.06
CA VAL A 63 3.82 6.52 0.84
C VAL A 63 5.04 6.18 1.70
N GLU A 64 6.22 5.99 1.09
CA GLU A 64 7.46 5.70 1.81
C GLU A 64 7.82 6.80 2.81
N LYS A 65 7.65 8.07 2.43
CA LYS A 65 7.89 9.20 3.33
C LYS A 65 7.03 9.12 4.59
N ILE A 66 5.71 8.98 4.42
CA ILE A 66 4.76 8.92 5.54
C ILE A 66 4.96 7.66 6.40
N MET A 67 5.23 6.51 5.78
CA MET A 67 5.41 5.26 6.51
C MET A 67 6.73 5.25 7.28
N LYS A 68 7.77 5.91 6.76
CA LYS A 68 9.03 6.13 7.47
C LYS A 68 8.82 6.96 8.75
N GLU A 69 7.99 7.99 8.71
CA GLU A 69 7.63 8.79 9.90
C GLU A 69 6.92 7.94 10.98
N LYS A 70 6.19 6.89 10.55
CA LYS A 70 5.52 5.91 11.44
C LYS A 70 6.42 4.72 11.80
N ASN A 71 7.69 4.71 11.40
CA ASN A 71 8.62 3.59 11.57
C ASN A 71 8.13 2.27 10.93
N ILE A 72 7.40 2.34 9.82
CA ILE A 72 6.90 1.17 9.09
C ILE A 72 7.73 0.99 7.82
N PRO A 73 8.46 -0.12 7.68
CA PRO A 73 9.24 -0.39 6.49
C PRO A 73 8.31 -0.75 5.32
N VAL A 74 8.68 -0.30 4.13
CA VAL A 74 7.95 -0.53 2.88
C VAL A 74 8.89 -1.25 1.91
N LEU A 75 8.43 -2.35 1.32
CA LEU A 75 9.11 -3.06 0.24
C LEU A 75 8.38 -2.80 -1.07
N ARG A 76 9.02 -2.07 -1.99
CA ARG A 76 8.54 -1.95 -3.38
C ARG A 76 8.80 -3.24 -4.15
N ILE A 77 7.74 -3.85 -4.67
CA ILE A 77 7.82 -4.94 -5.65
C ILE A 77 7.29 -4.44 -6.97
N GLU A 78 8.08 -4.58 -8.02
CA GLU A 78 7.65 -4.33 -9.39
C GLU A 78 7.78 -5.61 -10.20
N THR A 79 6.73 -5.96 -10.92
CA THR A 79 6.71 -7.17 -11.75
C THR A 79 5.63 -7.05 -12.82
N ASP A 80 5.60 -8.01 -13.73
CA ASP A 80 4.55 -8.21 -14.71
C ASP A 80 3.89 -9.58 -14.48
N TYR A 81 3.15 -10.08 -15.45
CA TYR A 81 2.52 -11.40 -15.38
C TYR A 81 3.49 -12.54 -15.78
N SER A 82 4.76 -12.24 -16.06
CA SER A 82 5.77 -13.24 -16.41
C SER A 82 6.29 -13.96 -15.17
N PRO A 83 6.51 -15.29 -15.24
CA PRO A 83 7.12 -16.04 -14.14
C PRO A 83 8.63 -15.81 -14.00
N GLU A 84 9.26 -15.05 -14.91
CA GLU A 84 10.72 -14.85 -14.94
C GLU A 84 11.28 -14.24 -13.64
N ASP A 85 10.53 -13.35 -12.98
CA ASP A 85 11.01 -12.61 -11.81
C ASP A 85 10.73 -13.33 -10.47
N ILE A 86 10.09 -14.51 -10.47
CA ILE A 86 9.58 -15.17 -9.26
C ILE A 86 10.67 -15.41 -8.20
N GLU A 87 11.81 -15.98 -8.58
CA GLU A 87 12.89 -16.32 -7.63
C GLU A 87 13.56 -15.07 -7.04
N GLN A 88 13.66 -14.01 -7.85
CA GLN A 88 14.17 -12.72 -7.37
C GLN A 88 13.20 -12.11 -6.35
N LEU A 89 11.90 -12.12 -6.65
CA LEU A 89 10.88 -11.60 -5.74
C LEU A 89 10.82 -12.40 -4.45
N ARG A 90 10.91 -13.72 -4.54
CA ARG A 90 10.95 -14.62 -3.39
C ARG A 90 12.06 -14.23 -2.42
N THR A 91 13.29 -14.13 -2.91
CA THR A 91 14.45 -13.77 -2.08
C THR A 91 14.26 -12.40 -1.40
N ARG A 92 13.71 -11.42 -2.11
CA ARG A 92 13.45 -10.07 -1.57
C ARG A 92 12.38 -10.08 -0.48
N VAL A 93 11.32 -10.86 -0.66
CA VAL A 93 10.24 -11.00 0.33
C VAL A 93 10.74 -11.74 1.56
N GLU A 94 11.50 -12.83 1.39
CA GLU A 94 12.11 -13.60 2.49
C GLU A 94 13.01 -12.69 3.35
N ALA A 95 13.94 -11.97 2.73
CA ALA A 95 14.80 -11.03 3.44
C ALA A 95 14.02 -9.91 4.16
N PHE A 96 12.91 -9.45 3.57
CA PHE A 96 12.06 -8.44 4.19
C PHE A 96 11.34 -8.98 5.44
N VAL A 97 10.82 -10.20 5.38
CA VAL A 97 10.19 -10.85 6.54
C VAL A 97 11.20 -11.11 7.66
N GLU A 98 12.41 -11.55 7.34
CA GLU A 98 13.50 -11.74 8.31
C GLU A 98 13.88 -10.42 9.02
N MET A 99 13.99 -9.33 8.26
CA MET A 99 14.25 -7.99 8.80
C MET A 99 13.14 -7.56 9.77
N LEU A 100 11.87 -7.84 9.46
CA LEU A 100 10.74 -7.55 10.34
C LEU A 100 10.80 -8.36 11.64
N GLY A 101 11.13 -9.66 11.55
CA GLY A 101 11.31 -10.53 12.71
C GLY A 101 12.41 -10.03 13.65
N THR A 102 13.55 -9.63 13.09
CA THR A 102 14.69 -9.09 13.86
C THR A 102 14.30 -7.80 14.58
N LYS A 103 13.61 -6.89 13.90
CA LYS A 103 13.14 -5.62 14.49
C LYS A 103 12.21 -5.85 15.68
N LYS A 104 11.27 -6.81 15.57
CA LYS A 104 10.40 -7.18 16.70
C LYS A 104 11.17 -7.75 17.88
N SER A 105 12.15 -8.62 17.61
CA SER A 105 12.96 -9.21 18.69
C SER A 105 13.74 -8.13 19.45
N ASN A 106 14.37 -7.18 18.76
CA ASN A 106 15.12 -6.09 19.39
C ASN A 106 14.21 -5.18 20.24
N MET A 107 13.00 -4.88 19.76
CA MET A 107 12.04 -4.06 20.51
C MET A 107 11.52 -4.74 21.78
N ASN A 108 11.53 -6.08 21.85
CA ASN A 108 11.17 -6.84 23.05
C ASN A 108 12.30 -6.91 24.09
N TYR A 109 13.56 -6.64 23.70
CA TYR A 109 14.71 -6.63 24.63
C TYR A 109 15.00 -5.24 25.23
N GLU A 110 14.38 -4.18 24.72
CA GLU A 110 14.50 -2.80 25.22
C GLU A 110 13.38 -2.42 26.23
N LEU A 111 12.55 -3.39 26.64
CA LEU A 111 11.53 -3.29 27.69
C LEU A 111 11.95 -4.09 28.93
#